data_AF-A0A846EI03-F1
#
_entry.id   AF-A0A846EI03-F1
#
_cell.length_a   1.000
_cell.length_b   1.000
_cell.length_c   1.000
_cell.angle_alpha   90.00
_cell.angle_beta   90.00
_cell.angle_gamma   90.00
#
_symmetry.space_group_name_H-M   'P 1'
#
loop_
_entity.id
_entity.type
_entity.pdbx_description
1 polymer ?
#
loop_
_entity_poly.entity_id
_entity_poly.type
_entity_poly.pdbx_seq_one_letter_code
_entity_poly.pdbx_strand_id
1 'polypeptide(L)'
;MTTTLNRSIWNTELELELFQKITQKYAPNLPKQRLHETKPPTTPEEIEKFYHYRVAGAAHDLFIVQVCAKVIGEIPDPELQLFLSQQIGDDGAHAANTRRRAQAIYGQDPIADIQKQVEKHWEYMGDLPVRNWQGFLAFELHYEMHIVASLFINGITSKISDPQSAEFSKTRIKPEEARHRLGVVNWWQNKYEQASPAKKANLAAQVLEIDEEAQQRRNPYLKQHWQLTQAALGTDITDLPKIYDAWRREVLAYFLDIPVNQLPPLVSVND
;
A
#
# COMPACT_ATOMS: atom_id res chain seq x y z
N MET A 1 -13.86 -25.15 -19.58
CA MET A 1 -12.44 -25.02 -19.95
C MET A 1 -11.88 -23.86 -19.15
N THR A 2 -11.07 -24.12 -18.15
CA THR A 2 -10.32 -23.07 -17.44
C THR A 2 -9.13 -22.70 -18.31
N THR A 3 -9.22 -21.60 -19.04
CA THR A 3 -8.06 -20.89 -19.56
C THR A 3 -7.23 -20.47 -18.35
N THR A 4 -6.22 -21.25 -17.99
CA THR A 4 -5.11 -20.75 -17.18
C THR A 4 -4.49 -19.63 -17.98
N LEU A 5 -4.60 -18.39 -17.49
CA LEU A 5 -3.88 -17.28 -18.10
C LEU A 5 -2.39 -17.64 -18.03
N ASN A 6 -1.68 -17.51 -19.15
CA ASN A 6 -0.22 -17.53 -19.12
C ASN A 6 0.21 -16.20 -18.47
N ARG A 7 0.12 -16.15 -17.14
CA ARG A 7 0.30 -14.93 -16.35
C ARG A 7 1.77 -14.59 -16.22
N SER A 8 2.12 -13.34 -16.47
CA SER A 8 3.45 -12.84 -16.14
C SER A 8 3.71 -13.01 -14.64
N ILE A 9 4.97 -13.27 -14.28
CA ILE A 9 5.38 -13.28 -12.87
C ILE A 9 5.18 -11.87 -12.32
N TRP A 10 4.56 -11.74 -11.13
CA TRP A 10 4.45 -10.44 -10.49
C TRP A 10 5.85 -9.96 -10.12
N ASN A 11 6.20 -8.77 -10.60
CA ASN A 11 7.46 -8.11 -10.31
C ASN A 11 7.29 -6.60 -10.50
N THR A 12 8.31 -5.81 -10.16
CA THR A 12 8.24 -4.34 -10.26
C THR A 12 8.11 -3.84 -11.71
N GLU A 13 8.48 -4.64 -12.70
CA GLU A 13 8.35 -4.30 -14.12
C GLU A 13 6.89 -4.43 -14.56
N LEU A 14 6.22 -5.52 -14.17
CA LEU A 14 4.79 -5.72 -14.37
C LEU A 14 3.98 -4.65 -13.65
N GLU A 15 4.36 -4.30 -12.41
CA GLU A 15 3.72 -3.22 -11.67
C GLU A 15 3.75 -1.90 -12.46
N LEU A 16 4.91 -1.55 -13.02
CA LEU A 16 5.07 -0.35 -13.84
C LEU A 16 4.27 -0.43 -15.15
N GLU A 17 4.26 -1.58 -15.83
CA GLU A 17 3.50 -1.81 -17.05
C GLU A 17 1.99 -1.62 -16.81
N LEU A 18 1.45 -2.26 -15.77
CA LEU A 18 0.05 -2.14 -15.38
C LEU A 18 -0.30 -0.69 -15.04
N PHE A 19 0.56 -0.01 -14.29
CA PHE A 19 0.37 1.39 -13.95
C PHE A 19 0.35 2.30 -15.19
N GLN A 20 1.26 2.08 -16.14
CA GLN A 20 1.31 2.84 -17.40
C GLN A 20 0.05 2.60 -18.26
N LYS A 21 -0.41 1.35 -18.34
CA LYS A 21 -1.67 0.99 -19.03
C LYS A 21 -2.88 1.67 -18.40
N ILE A 22 -2.98 1.67 -17.06
CA ILE A 22 -4.06 2.34 -16.33
C ILE A 22 -4.02 3.85 -16.57
N THR A 23 -2.87 4.49 -16.39
CA THR A 23 -2.73 5.95 -16.52
C THR A 23 -2.98 6.41 -17.95
N GLN A 24 -2.55 5.66 -18.97
CA GLN A 24 -2.88 5.96 -20.37
C GLN A 24 -4.40 6.01 -20.63
N LYS A 25 -5.18 5.16 -19.94
CA LYS A 25 -6.63 5.09 -20.10
C LYS A 25 -7.37 6.13 -19.25
N TYR A 26 -6.99 6.28 -17.99
CA TYR A 26 -7.78 7.03 -17.00
C TYR A 26 -7.22 8.42 -16.68
N ALA A 27 -5.97 8.70 -17.00
CA ALA A 27 -5.29 9.97 -16.75
C ALA A 27 -4.25 10.28 -17.85
N PRO A 28 -4.65 10.40 -19.14
CA PRO A 28 -3.71 10.53 -20.26
C PRO A 28 -2.84 11.79 -20.22
N ASN A 29 -3.22 12.78 -19.40
CA ASN A 29 -2.46 14.02 -19.21
C ASN A 29 -1.42 13.92 -18.08
N LEU A 30 -1.44 12.84 -17.30
CA LEU A 30 -0.43 12.60 -16.27
C LEU A 30 0.95 12.45 -16.93
N PRO A 31 2.00 13.10 -16.42
CA PRO A 31 3.35 12.91 -16.93
C PRO A 31 3.78 11.44 -16.83
N LYS A 32 4.46 10.92 -17.86
CA LYS A 32 5.01 9.56 -17.83
C LYS A 32 6.26 9.42 -16.96
N GLN A 33 6.91 10.55 -16.71
CA GLN A 33 8.10 10.66 -15.87
C GLN A 33 8.07 12.01 -15.16
N ARG A 34 8.85 12.12 -14.10
CA ARG A 34 9.00 13.35 -13.33
C ARG A 34 9.49 14.50 -14.23
N LEU A 35 8.75 15.61 -14.24
CA LEU A 35 9.07 16.78 -15.07
C LEU A 35 10.00 17.78 -14.37
N HIS A 36 10.00 17.80 -13.03
CA HIS A 36 10.75 18.77 -12.23
C HIS A 36 11.45 18.07 -11.07
N GLU A 37 12.64 18.54 -10.73
CA GLU A 37 13.30 18.16 -9.49
C GLU A 37 12.48 18.62 -8.29
N THR A 38 12.47 17.81 -7.23
CA THR A 38 11.87 18.21 -5.96
C THR A 38 12.78 19.16 -5.20
N LYS A 39 12.19 20.12 -4.50
CA LYS A 39 12.89 20.92 -3.49
C LYS A 39 12.60 20.40 -2.08
N PRO A 40 13.49 20.62 -1.10
CA PRO A 40 13.15 20.40 0.30
C PRO A 40 12.02 21.35 0.77
N PRO A 41 11.28 21.01 1.84
CA PRO A 41 10.38 21.95 2.50
C PRO A 41 11.20 23.10 3.09
N THR A 42 10.80 24.35 2.82
CA THR A 42 11.59 25.55 3.19
C THR A 42 10.80 26.58 3.98
N THR A 43 9.49 26.69 3.76
CA THR A 43 8.65 27.62 4.53
C THR A 43 8.13 26.94 5.79
N PRO A 44 7.75 27.70 6.84
CA PRO A 44 7.13 27.12 8.04
C PRO A 44 5.91 26.24 7.73
N GLU A 45 5.07 26.67 6.79
CA GLU A 45 3.89 25.93 6.36
C GLU A 45 4.25 24.62 5.62
N GLU A 46 5.24 24.65 4.73
CA GLU A 46 5.73 23.43 4.06
C GLU A 46 6.33 22.45 5.06
N ILE A 47 7.09 22.95 6.04
CA ILE A 47 7.72 22.15 7.09
C ILE A 47 6.66 21.46 7.96
N GLU A 48 5.62 22.17 8.37
CA GLU A 48 4.51 21.63 9.16
C GLU A 48 3.71 20.57 8.39
N LYS A 49 3.34 20.86 7.13
CA LYS A 49 2.63 19.89 6.29
C LYS A 49 3.47 18.65 6.03
N PHE A 50 4.76 18.84 5.74
CA PHE A 50 5.71 17.74 5.56
C PHE A 50 5.89 16.92 6.84
N TYR A 51 5.94 17.57 8.01
CA TYR A 51 5.94 16.90 9.31
C TYR A 51 4.75 15.96 9.45
N HIS A 52 3.52 16.44 9.26
CA HIS A 52 2.31 15.60 9.37
C HIS A 52 2.31 14.44 8.36
N TYR A 53 2.80 14.67 7.14
CA TYR A 53 2.98 13.61 6.16
C TYR A 53 3.97 12.53 6.64
N ARG A 54 5.11 12.93 7.23
CA ARG A 54 6.07 11.96 7.79
C ARG A 54 5.51 11.25 9.02
N VAL A 55 4.75 11.92 9.89
CA VAL A 55 4.05 11.26 10.99
C VAL A 55 3.11 10.18 10.47
N ALA A 56 2.32 10.47 9.43
CA ALA A 56 1.43 9.48 8.82
C ALA A 56 2.21 8.29 8.22
N GLY A 57 3.36 8.54 7.58
CA GLY A 57 4.25 7.47 7.09
C GLY A 57 4.79 6.59 8.23
N ALA A 58 5.33 7.17 9.30
CA ALA A 58 5.83 6.39 10.44
C ALA A 58 4.71 5.59 11.13
N ALA A 59 3.51 6.14 11.18
CA ALA A 59 2.34 5.44 11.74
C ALA A 59 1.86 4.29 10.86
N HIS A 60 1.92 4.43 9.53
CA HIS A 60 1.62 3.36 8.59
C HIS A 60 2.52 2.15 8.82
N ASP A 61 3.84 2.34 8.79
CA ASP A 61 4.82 1.26 8.97
C ASP A 61 4.71 0.65 10.38
N LEU A 62 4.56 1.48 11.42
CA LEU A 62 4.40 1.00 12.80
C LEU A 62 3.09 0.21 12.99
N PHE A 63 2.02 0.60 12.31
CA PHE A 63 0.77 -0.16 12.34
C PHE A 63 0.94 -1.54 11.70
N ILE A 64 1.67 -1.63 10.57
CA ILE A 64 2.00 -2.92 9.95
C ILE A 64 2.76 -3.81 10.93
N VAL A 65 3.81 -3.28 11.58
CA VAL A 65 4.54 -4.00 12.62
C VAL A 65 3.63 -4.55 13.72
N GLN A 66 2.67 -3.76 14.22
CA GLN A 66 1.75 -4.20 15.27
C GLN A 66 0.79 -5.30 14.80
N VAL A 67 0.33 -5.24 13.55
CA VAL A 67 -0.51 -6.27 12.95
C VAL A 67 0.30 -7.56 12.75
N CYS A 68 1.43 -7.49 12.05
CA CYS A 68 2.25 -8.66 11.72
C CYS A 68 2.75 -9.36 13.00
N ALA A 69 3.12 -8.59 14.04
CA ALA A 69 3.53 -9.15 15.33
C ALA A 69 2.41 -9.91 16.07
N LYS A 70 1.14 -9.53 15.90
CA LYS A 70 0.00 -10.29 16.43
C LYS A 70 -0.23 -11.57 15.63
N VAL A 71 -0.21 -11.44 14.30
CA VAL A 71 -0.57 -12.53 13.38
C VAL A 71 0.49 -13.63 13.29
N ILE A 72 1.78 -13.30 13.42
CA ILE A 72 2.89 -14.24 13.21
C ILE A 72 2.80 -15.50 14.11
N GLY A 73 2.27 -15.37 15.33
CA GLY A 73 2.08 -16.50 16.24
C GLY A 73 0.73 -17.22 16.09
N GLU A 74 -0.23 -16.61 15.40
CA GLU A 74 -1.62 -17.08 15.32
C GLU A 74 -1.90 -17.91 14.07
N ILE A 75 -1.20 -17.63 12.96
CA ILE A 75 -1.30 -18.41 11.72
C ILE A 75 -0.16 -19.42 11.68
N PRO A 76 -0.43 -20.74 11.79
CA PRO A 76 0.60 -21.79 11.83
C PRO A 76 1.09 -22.12 10.40
N ASP A 77 1.67 -21.12 9.74
CA ASP A 77 2.19 -21.20 8.37
C ASP A 77 3.66 -20.73 8.39
N PRO A 78 4.64 -21.66 8.41
CA PRO A 78 6.05 -21.29 8.53
C PRO A 78 6.57 -20.39 7.40
N GLU A 79 6.00 -20.50 6.21
CA GLU A 79 6.38 -19.65 5.07
C GLU A 79 5.94 -18.21 5.33
N LEU A 80 4.69 -18.04 5.80
CA LEU A 80 4.20 -16.75 6.27
C LEU A 80 5.05 -16.23 7.44
N GLN A 81 5.38 -17.06 8.42
CA GLN A 81 6.14 -16.62 9.60
C GLN A 81 7.54 -16.11 9.25
N LEU A 82 8.24 -16.74 8.30
CA LEU A 82 9.53 -16.28 7.82
C LEU A 82 9.42 -14.96 7.07
N PHE A 83 8.41 -14.83 6.21
CA PHE A 83 8.09 -13.59 5.50
C PHE A 83 7.79 -12.44 6.48
N LEU A 84 6.88 -12.65 7.44
CA LEU A 84 6.50 -11.65 8.44
C LEU A 84 7.66 -11.27 9.37
N SER A 85 8.54 -12.21 9.70
CA SER A 85 9.73 -11.92 10.51
C SER A 85 10.61 -10.87 9.83
N GLN A 86 10.72 -10.93 8.51
CA GLN A 86 11.47 -9.93 7.74
C GLN A 86 10.71 -8.60 7.67
N GLN A 87 9.42 -8.63 7.30
CA GLN A 87 8.60 -7.42 7.18
C GLN A 87 8.53 -6.62 8.49
N ILE A 88 8.37 -7.29 9.64
CA ILE A 88 8.44 -6.65 10.97
C ILE A 88 9.76 -5.90 11.18
N GLY A 89 10.88 -6.48 10.74
CA GLY A 89 12.20 -5.86 10.85
C GLY A 89 12.38 -4.66 9.93
N ASP A 90 11.97 -4.82 8.66
CA ASP A 90 12.08 -3.80 7.62
C ASP A 90 11.16 -2.60 7.95
N ASP A 91 9.86 -2.80 8.19
CA ASP A 91 8.89 -1.73 8.51
C ASP A 91 9.18 -1.06 9.86
N GLY A 92 9.67 -1.84 10.84
CA GLY A 92 10.13 -1.28 12.11
C GLY A 92 11.29 -0.30 11.92
N ALA A 93 12.21 -0.61 11.00
CA ALA A 93 13.30 0.28 10.64
C ALA A 93 12.81 1.52 9.86
N HIS A 94 11.81 1.36 8.99
CA HIS A 94 11.19 2.47 8.24
C HIS A 94 10.48 3.44 9.17
N ALA A 95 9.62 2.94 10.06
CA ALA A 95 8.92 3.73 11.07
C ALA A 95 9.91 4.54 11.93
N ALA A 96 10.97 3.88 12.41
CA ALA A 96 11.98 4.51 13.25
C ALA A 96 12.78 5.58 12.49
N ASN A 97 13.16 5.33 11.24
CA ASN A 97 13.83 6.33 10.41
C ASN A 97 12.92 7.52 10.14
N THR A 98 11.67 7.27 9.75
CA THR A 98 10.69 8.29 9.44
C THR A 98 10.39 9.19 10.63
N ARG A 99 10.26 8.63 11.84
CA ARG A 99 10.16 9.40 13.09
C ARG A 99 11.36 10.32 13.30
N ARG A 100 12.58 9.78 13.23
CA ARG A 100 13.81 10.57 13.44
C ARG A 100 13.92 11.71 12.44
N ARG A 101 13.51 11.47 11.19
CA ARG A 101 13.53 12.50 10.16
C ARG A 101 12.46 13.57 10.37
N ALA A 102 11.25 13.20 10.77
CA ALA A 102 10.21 14.15 11.16
C ALA A 102 10.69 15.05 12.32
N GLN A 103 11.32 14.47 13.34
CA GLN A 103 11.92 15.22 14.45
C GLN A 103 13.03 16.16 13.97
N ALA A 104 13.91 15.70 13.08
CA ALA A 104 15.01 16.53 12.57
C ALA A 104 14.53 17.71 11.71
N ILE A 105 13.38 17.57 11.04
CA ILE A 105 12.79 18.62 10.20
C ILE A 105 12.00 19.63 11.03
N TYR A 106 11.20 19.14 11.99
CA TYR A 106 10.25 19.97 12.73
C TYR A 106 10.78 20.46 14.10
N GLY A 107 11.80 19.79 14.65
CA GLY A 107 12.42 20.14 15.93
C GLY A 107 11.77 19.53 17.17
N GLN A 108 10.64 18.81 17.02
CA GLN A 108 9.93 18.13 18.10
C GLN A 108 9.82 16.63 17.84
N ASP A 109 9.92 15.80 18.88
CA ASP A 109 9.70 14.37 18.77
C ASP A 109 8.20 14.06 18.48
N PRO A 110 7.88 13.43 17.34
CA PRO A 110 6.51 13.18 16.92
C PRO A 110 5.85 11.97 17.61
N ILE A 111 6.48 11.35 18.61
CA ILE A 111 6.03 10.04 19.12
C ILE A 111 4.55 10.00 19.54
N ALA A 112 4.04 11.06 20.17
CA ALA A 112 2.63 11.17 20.55
C ALA A 112 1.70 11.28 19.33
N ASP A 113 2.12 12.02 18.29
CA ASP A 113 1.35 12.15 17.05
C ASP A 113 1.35 10.84 16.24
N ILE A 114 2.48 10.12 16.24
CA ILE A 114 2.59 8.78 15.63
C ILE A 114 1.63 7.83 16.34
N GLN A 115 1.64 7.79 17.67
CA GLN A 115 0.73 6.94 18.44
C GLN A 115 -0.73 7.23 18.08
N LYS A 116 -1.13 8.51 18.06
CA LYS A 116 -2.49 8.91 17.68
C LYS A 116 -2.86 8.48 16.26
N GLN A 117 -1.93 8.52 15.30
CA GLN A 117 -2.20 8.04 13.95
C GLN A 117 -2.30 6.52 13.90
N VAL A 118 -1.45 5.78 14.61
CA VAL A 118 -1.57 4.30 14.74
C VAL A 118 -2.91 3.91 15.36
N GLU A 119 -3.37 4.62 16.38
CA GLU A 119 -4.70 4.42 16.96
C GLU A 119 -5.80 4.59 15.91
N LYS A 120 -5.72 5.61 15.04
CA LYS A 120 -6.66 5.76 13.93
C LYS A 120 -6.62 4.57 12.96
N HIS A 121 -5.43 4.04 12.65
CA HIS A 121 -5.31 2.83 11.83
C HIS A 121 -6.08 1.65 12.45
N TRP A 122 -5.94 1.44 13.77
CA TRP A 122 -6.73 0.44 14.49
C TRP A 122 -8.23 0.77 14.53
N GLU A 123 -8.61 2.03 14.69
CA GLU A 123 -10.03 2.44 14.74
C GLU A 123 -10.77 2.08 13.45
N TYR A 124 -10.20 2.41 12.29
CA TYR A 124 -10.89 2.11 11.03
C TYR A 124 -10.70 0.66 10.59
N MET A 125 -9.54 0.03 10.81
CA MET A 125 -9.34 -1.38 10.45
C MET A 125 -10.08 -2.31 11.40
N GLY A 126 -10.27 -1.91 12.67
CA GLY A 126 -10.84 -2.74 13.72
C GLY A 126 -10.06 -4.04 13.91
N ASP A 127 -10.80 -5.13 14.06
CA ASP A 127 -10.29 -6.48 14.20
C ASP A 127 -9.88 -7.15 12.88
N LEU A 128 -10.28 -6.59 11.73
CA LEU A 128 -10.12 -7.21 10.40
C LEU A 128 -8.73 -7.83 10.17
N PRO A 129 -7.61 -7.11 10.36
CA PRO A 129 -6.27 -7.65 10.07
C PRO A 129 -5.87 -8.85 10.93
N VAL A 130 -6.49 -9.02 12.11
CA VAL A 130 -6.15 -10.08 13.08
C VAL A 130 -7.29 -11.07 13.30
N ARG A 131 -8.41 -10.91 12.59
CA ARG A 131 -9.61 -11.74 12.77
C ARG A 131 -9.39 -13.17 12.31
N ASN A 132 -8.71 -13.33 11.18
CA ASN A 132 -8.37 -14.60 10.55
C ASN A 132 -7.37 -14.35 9.40
N TRP A 133 -6.91 -15.42 8.76
CA TRP A 133 -5.94 -15.32 7.67
C TRP A 133 -6.48 -14.58 6.43
N GLN A 134 -7.80 -14.60 6.16
CA GLN A 134 -8.38 -13.83 5.06
C GLN A 134 -8.36 -12.33 5.35
N GLY A 135 -8.73 -11.93 6.56
CA GLY A 135 -8.64 -10.55 7.02
C GLY A 135 -7.21 -10.03 7.00
N PHE A 136 -6.26 -10.88 7.40
CA PHE A 136 -4.84 -10.56 7.27
C PHE A 136 -4.40 -10.38 5.81
N LEU A 137 -4.83 -11.27 4.89
CA LEU A 137 -4.55 -11.11 3.47
C LEU A 137 -5.13 -9.81 2.90
N ALA A 138 -6.38 -9.46 3.24
CA ALA A 138 -6.97 -8.19 2.81
C ALA A 138 -6.17 -6.99 3.36
N PHE A 139 -5.70 -7.07 4.60
CA PHE A 139 -4.80 -6.07 5.16
C PHE A 139 -3.50 -5.93 4.33
N GLU A 140 -2.80 -7.03 4.03
CA GLU A 140 -1.60 -7.02 3.19
C GLU A 140 -1.90 -6.46 1.78
N LEU A 141 -3.02 -6.83 1.16
CA LEU A 141 -3.42 -6.26 -0.12
C LEU A 141 -3.60 -4.73 -0.04
N HIS A 142 -4.21 -4.21 1.02
CA HIS A 142 -4.45 -2.78 1.16
C HIS A 142 -3.24 -1.94 1.59
N TYR A 143 -2.33 -2.53 2.36
CA TYR A 143 -1.15 -1.83 2.91
C TYR A 143 0.10 -2.02 2.05
N GLU A 144 0.22 -3.13 1.32
CA GLU A 144 1.37 -3.40 0.45
C GLU A 144 1.02 -3.21 -1.03
N MET A 145 -0.07 -3.80 -1.50
CA MET A 145 -0.34 -3.91 -2.94
C MET A 145 -1.09 -2.72 -3.53
N HIS A 146 -2.22 -2.33 -2.93
CA HIS A 146 -3.12 -1.31 -3.47
C HIS A 146 -2.56 0.11 -3.36
N ILE A 147 -1.69 0.37 -2.39
CA ILE A 147 -1.01 1.66 -2.19
C ILE A 147 -0.05 2.03 -3.35
N VAL A 148 0.48 1.04 -4.08
CA VAL A 148 1.51 1.22 -5.11
C VAL A 148 1.13 2.27 -6.17
N ALA A 149 -0.13 2.29 -6.60
CA ALA A 149 -0.61 3.31 -7.54
C ALA A 149 -0.39 4.74 -7.02
N SER A 150 -0.67 4.99 -5.73
CA SER A 150 -0.43 6.29 -5.11
C SER A 150 1.06 6.60 -5.03
N LEU A 151 1.92 5.60 -4.77
CA LEU A 151 3.37 5.77 -4.72
C LEU A 151 3.97 6.11 -6.08
N PHE A 152 3.48 5.52 -7.17
CA PHE A 152 3.90 5.90 -8.52
C PHE A 152 3.51 7.35 -8.84
N ILE A 153 2.28 7.76 -8.52
CA ILE A 153 1.81 9.14 -8.71
C ILE A 153 2.65 10.13 -7.91
N ASN A 154 2.94 9.82 -6.64
CA ASN A 154 3.87 10.61 -5.81
C ASN A 154 5.26 10.69 -6.45
N GLY A 155 5.78 9.56 -6.93
CA GLY A 155 7.09 9.45 -7.56
C GLY A 155 7.25 10.29 -8.83
N ILE A 156 6.14 10.58 -9.51
CA ILE A 156 6.11 11.35 -10.76
C ILE A 156 5.81 12.84 -10.51
N THR A 157 4.86 13.15 -9.60
CA THR A 157 4.24 14.48 -9.53
C THR A 157 4.60 15.32 -8.31
N SER A 158 5.20 14.71 -7.27
CA SER A 158 5.60 15.47 -6.06
C SER A 158 6.57 16.60 -6.41
N LYS A 159 6.39 17.76 -5.78
CA LYS A 159 7.23 18.96 -5.92
C LYS A 159 8.14 19.17 -4.71
N ILE A 160 7.75 18.65 -3.55
CA ILE A 160 8.51 18.73 -2.31
C ILE A 160 9.02 17.34 -1.93
N SER A 161 10.29 17.24 -1.55
CA SER A 161 10.92 16.03 -1.03
C SER A 161 12.14 16.39 -0.19
N ASP A 162 12.29 15.73 0.95
CA ASP A 162 13.48 15.81 1.78
C ASP A 162 14.58 14.88 1.22
N PRO A 163 15.79 15.39 0.90
CA PRO A 163 16.84 14.60 0.26
C PRO A 163 17.27 13.35 1.04
N GLN A 164 17.32 13.43 2.38
CA GLN A 164 17.68 12.28 3.21
C GLN A 164 16.59 11.20 3.18
N SER A 165 15.31 11.62 3.24
CA SER A 165 14.16 10.73 3.08
C SER A 165 14.16 10.07 1.69
N ALA A 166 14.49 10.82 0.63
CA ALA A 166 14.53 10.31 -0.72
C ALA A 166 15.63 9.25 -0.92
N GLU A 167 16.82 9.48 -0.36
CA GLU A 167 17.93 8.52 -0.43
C GLU A 167 17.63 7.26 0.38
N PHE A 168 17.09 7.41 1.59
CA PHE A 168 16.66 6.26 2.40
C PHE A 168 15.55 5.47 1.69
N SER A 169 14.59 6.17 1.07
CA SER A 169 13.54 5.53 0.28
C SER A 169 14.11 4.73 -0.88
N LYS A 170 15.09 5.27 -1.61
CA LYS A 170 15.73 4.61 -2.75
C LYS A 170 16.54 3.37 -2.34
N THR A 171 17.27 3.46 -1.24
CA THR A 171 18.27 2.45 -0.86
C THR A 171 17.72 1.38 0.08
N ARG A 172 16.68 1.68 0.85
CA ARG A 172 16.08 0.79 1.85
C ARG A 172 14.62 0.50 1.55
N ILE A 173 13.74 1.51 1.65
CA ILE A 173 12.28 1.31 1.57
C ILE A 173 11.88 0.64 0.26
N LYS A 174 12.15 1.24 -0.90
CA LYS A 174 11.67 0.71 -2.20
C LYS A 174 12.06 -0.75 -2.46
N PRO A 175 13.33 -1.18 -2.30
CA PRO A 175 13.67 -2.59 -2.46
C PRO A 175 13.08 -3.48 -1.35
N GLU A 176 12.93 -2.99 -0.13
CA GLU A 176 12.29 -3.72 0.98
C GLU A 176 10.79 -3.95 0.71
N GLU A 177 10.02 -2.90 0.39
CA GLU A 177 8.60 -3.01 0.05
C GLU A 177 8.33 -3.87 -1.19
N ALA A 178 9.25 -3.84 -2.17
CA ALA A 178 9.14 -4.73 -3.32
C ALA A 178 9.24 -6.20 -2.88
N ARG A 179 10.09 -6.52 -1.91
CA ARG A 179 10.15 -7.87 -1.34
C ARG A 179 8.89 -8.18 -0.54
N HIS A 180 8.31 -7.21 0.17
CA HIS A 180 7.06 -7.42 0.91
C HIS A 180 5.92 -7.84 -0.03
N ARG A 181 5.68 -7.05 -1.08
CA ARG A 181 4.68 -7.36 -2.13
C ARG A 181 4.89 -8.72 -2.78
N LEU A 182 6.14 -9.06 -3.11
CA LEU A 182 6.47 -10.37 -3.67
C LEU A 182 6.22 -11.51 -2.66
N GLY A 183 6.48 -11.28 -1.37
CA GLY A 183 6.15 -12.20 -0.29
C GLY A 183 4.66 -12.50 -0.20
N VAL A 184 3.82 -11.45 -0.23
CA VAL A 184 2.35 -11.57 -0.25
C VAL A 184 1.88 -12.36 -1.46
N VAL A 185 2.39 -12.04 -2.66
CA VAL A 185 2.06 -12.77 -3.89
C VAL A 185 2.43 -14.25 -3.78
N ASN A 186 3.66 -14.56 -3.37
CA ASN A 186 4.14 -15.95 -3.27
C ASN A 186 3.32 -16.75 -2.25
N TRP A 187 3.10 -16.19 -1.06
CA TRP A 187 2.30 -16.82 0.00
C TRP A 187 0.88 -17.15 -0.48
N TRP A 188 0.23 -16.18 -1.15
CA TRP A 188 -1.09 -16.41 -1.72
C TRP A 188 -1.08 -17.44 -2.85
N GLN A 189 -0.13 -17.33 -3.80
CA GLN A 189 -0.07 -18.23 -4.95
C GLN A 189 0.15 -19.68 -4.53
N ASN A 190 1.02 -19.94 -3.55
CA ASN A 190 1.23 -21.28 -3.01
C ASN A 190 -0.08 -21.88 -2.47
N LYS A 191 -0.89 -21.07 -1.79
CA LYS A 191 -2.19 -21.49 -1.26
C LYS A 191 -3.25 -21.66 -2.35
N TYR A 192 -3.29 -20.73 -3.31
CA TYR A 192 -4.33 -20.68 -4.34
C TYR A 192 -4.10 -21.71 -5.45
N GLU A 193 -2.87 -21.89 -5.94
CA GLU A 193 -2.57 -22.80 -7.05
C GLU A 193 -2.83 -24.27 -6.70
N GLN A 194 -2.55 -24.66 -5.47
CA GLN A 194 -2.76 -26.01 -4.95
C GLN A 194 -4.25 -26.34 -4.70
N ALA A 195 -5.11 -25.32 -4.70
CA ALA A 195 -6.54 -25.50 -4.46
C ALA A 195 -7.25 -26.12 -5.67
N SER A 196 -8.19 -27.03 -5.41
CA SER A 196 -9.09 -27.55 -6.43
C SER A 196 -9.95 -26.43 -7.05
N PRO A 197 -10.52 -26.61 -8.26
CA PRO A 197 -11.34 -25.56 -8.89
C PRO A 197 -12.49 -25.05 -8.01
N ALA A 198 -13.19 -25.94 -7.30
CA ALA A 198 -14.25 -25.55 -6.38
C ALA A 198 -13.71 -24.76 -5.17
N LYS A 199 -12.53 -25.16 -4.67
CA LYS A 199 -11.88 -24.44 -3.57
C LYS A 199 -11.37 -23.06 -4.02
N LYS A 200 -10.81 -22.94 -5.23
CA LYS A 200 -10.42 -21.65 -5.83
C LYS A 200 -11.60 -20.68 -5.92
N ALA A 201 -12.74 -21.14 -6.44
CA ALA A 201 -13.94 -20.31 -6.51
C ALA A 201 -14.40 -19.80 -5.13
N ASN A 202 -14.39 -20.67 -4.12
CA ASN A 202 -14.72 -20.29 -2.74
C ASN A 202 -13.71 -19.31 -2.14
N LEU A 203 -12.41 -19.54 -2.36
CA LEU A 203 -11.36 -18.63 -1.90
C LEU A 203 -11.48 -17.26 -2.57
N ALA A 204 -11.74 -17.21 -3.87
CA ALA A 204 -11.93 -15.97 -4.59
C ALA A 204 -13.12 -15.16 -4.06
N ALA A 205 -14.26 -15.82 -3.80
CA ALA A 205 -15.42 -15.17 -3.19
C ALA A 205 -15.10 -14.59 -1.80
N GLN A 206 -14.40 -15.35 -0.95
CA GLN A 206 -14.01 -14.90 0.40
C GLN A 206 -13.04 -13.71 0.35
N VAL A 207 -12.04 -13.75 -0.55
CA VAL A 207 -11.08 -12.65 -0.71
C VAL A 207 -11.78 -11.39 -1.20
N LEU A 208 -12.67 -11.49 -2.19
CA LEU A 208 -13.43 -10.34 -2.66
C LEU A 208 -14.30 -9.73 -1.55
N GLU A 209 -14.98 -10.56 -0.76
CA GLU A 209 -15.82 -10.08 0.35
C GLU A 209 -14.97 -9.33 1.40
N ILE A 210 -13.85 -9.90 1.83
CA ILE A 210 -13.03 -9.29 2.89
C ILE A 210 -12.25 -8.06 2.40
N ASP A 211 -11.89 -8.03 1.12
CA ASP A 211 -11.25 -6.88 0.47
C ASP A 211 -12.24 -5.71 0.32
N GLU A 212 -13.51 -5.98 0.02
CA GLU A 212 -14.57 -4.95 0.01
C GLU A 212 -14.82 -4.38 1.42
N GLU A 213 -14.86 -5.22 2.45
CA GLU A 213 -14.96 -4.77 3.85
C GLU A 213 -13.78 -3.85 4.22
N ALA A 214 -12.56 -4.24 3.86
CA ALA A 214 -11.36 -3.46 4.12
C ALA A 214 -11.33 -2.14 3.32
N GLN A 215 -11.78 -2.15 2.05
CA GLN A 215 -11.88 -0.94 1.25
C GLN A 215 -12.88 0.05 1.86
N GLN A 216 -14.09 -0.39 2.21
CA GLN A 216 -15.11 0.45 2.85
C GLN A 216 -14.59 1.11 4.14
N ARG A 217 -13.93 0.32 4.99
CA ARG A 217 -13.29 0.82 6.23
C ARG A 217 -12.24 1.90 5.96
N ARG A 218 -11.48 1.76 4.87
CA ARG A 218 -10.36 2.66 4.53
C ARG A 218 -10.74 3.88 3.71
N ASN A 219 -11.89 3.89 3.02
CA ASN A 219 -12.31 4.99 2.13
C ASN A 219 -12.14 6.39 2.75
N PRO A 220 -12.63 6.66 3.97
CA PRO A 220 -12.48 7.97 4.59
C PRO A 220 -11.01 8.35 4.84
N TYR A 221 -10.21 7.38 5.29
CA TYR A 221 -8.78 7.58 5.55
C TYR A 221 -8.01 7.85 4.27
N LEU A 222 -8.25 7.10 3.18
CA LEU A 222 -7.56 7.31 1.90
C LEU A 222 -7.77 8.72 1.36
N LYS A 223 -9.01 9.22 1.38
CA LYS A 223 -9.35 10.59 0.97
C LYS A 223 -8.55 11.63 1.78
N GLN A 224 -8.52 11.47 3.11
CA GLN A 224 -7.77 12.36 4.00
C GLN A 224 -6.25 12.28 3.75
N HIS A 225 -5.72 11.07 3.58
CA HIS A 225 -4.29 10.85 3.34
C HIS A 225 -3.83 11.43 2.00
N TRP A 226 -4.66 11.35 0.95
CA TRP A 226 -4.35 11.98 -0.34
C TRP A 226 -4.34 13.50 -0.26
N GLN A 227 -5.28 14.10 0.49
CA GLN A 227 -5.26 15.55 0.75
C GLN A 227 -4.02 15.97 1.54
N LEU A 228 -3.65 15.20 2.57
CA LEU A 228 -2.41 15.40 3.33
C LEU A 228 -1.19 15.35 2.41
N THR A 229 -1.13 14.34 1.53
CA THR A 229 -0.04 14.14 0.57
C THR A 229 0.03 15.28 -0.44
N GLN A 230 -1.09 15.72 -1.00
CA GLN A 230 -1.14 16.89 -1.88
C GLN A 230 -0.65 18.15 -1.17
N ALA A 231 -1.11 18.39 0.06
CA ALA A 231 -0.71 19.56 0.84
C ALA A 231 0.78 19.56 1.17
N ALA A 232 1.34 18.40 1.55
CA ALA A 232 2.74 18.26 1.96
C ALA A 232 3.73 18.21 0.79
N LEU A 233 3.36 17.50 -0.28
CA LEU A 233 4.28 17.19 -1.38
C LEU A 233 3.97 17.98 -2.66
N GLY A 234 2.77 18.54 -2.79
CA GLY A 234 2.29 19.11 -4.04
C GLY A 234 1.97 18.07 -5.11
N THR A 235 1.75 16.81 -4.73
CA THR A 235 1.33 15.70 -5.61
C THR A 235 0.03 16.03 -6.33
N ASP A 236 -0.08 15.61 -7.59
CA ASP A 236 -1.35 15.64 -8.32
C ASP A 236 -2.24 14.45 -7.91
N ILE A 237 -3.40 14.75 -7.34
CA ILE A 237 -4.38 13.74 -6.90
C ILE A 237 -5.65 13.74 -7.74
N THR A 238 -5.70 14.51 -8.85
CA THR A 238 -6.92 14.79 -9.61
C THR A 238 -7.60 13.52 -10.11
N ASP A 239 -6.84 12.63 -10.75
CA ASP A 239 -7.36 11.34 -11.25
C ASP A 239 -6.98 10.15 -10.35
N LEU A 240 -6.35 10.41 -9.20
CA LEU A 240 -5.89 9.36 -8.29
C LEU A 240 -6.99 8.39 -7.85
N PRO A 241 -8.24 8.82 -7.55
CA PRO A 241 -9.31 7.88 -7.23
C PRO A 241 -9.56 6.83 -8.32
N LYS A 242 -9.64 7.26 -9.59
CA LYS A 242 -9.90 6.36 -10.73
C LYS A 242 -8.73 5.42 -10.99
N ILE A 243 -7.51 5.94 -10.85
CA ILE A 243 -6.27 5.16 -11.01
C ILE A 243 -6.19 4.09 -9.91
N TYR A 244 -6.47 4.46 -8.66
CA TYR A 244 -6.47 3.55 -7.52
C TYR A 244 -7.50 2.43 -7.69
N ASP A 245 -8.75 2.76 -8.06
CA ASP A 245 -9.79 1.76 -8.27
C ASP A 245 -9.44 0.80 -9.43
N ALA A 246 -8.89 1.33 -10.53
CA ALA A 246 -8.44 0.51 -11.65
C ALA A 246 -7.24 -0.39 -11.27
N TRP A 247 -6.30 0.13 -10.48
CA TRP A 247 -5.17 -0.62 -9.96
C TRP A 247 -5.60 -1.77 -9.05
N ARG A 248 -6.49 -1.50 -8.08
CA ARG A 248 -7.08 -2.52 -7.21
C ARG A 248 -7.71 -3.67 -8.00
N ARG A 249 -8.40 -3.36 -9.11
CA ARG A 249 -8.95 -4.39 -10.01
C ARG A 249 -7.88 -5.23 -10.70
N GLU A 250 -6.78 -4.64 -11.16
CA GLU A 250 -5.67 -5.40 -11.76
C GLU A 250 -4.98 -6.30 -10.72
N VAL A 251 -4.79 -5.83 -9.48
CA VAL A 251 -4.25 -6.62 -8.37
C VAL A 251 -5.15 -7.82 -8.06
N LEU A 252 -6.46 -7.59 -7.84
CA LEU A 252 -7.41 -8.67 -7.55
C LEU A 252 -7.53 -9.65 -8.71
N ALA A 253 -7.54 -9.16 -9.96
CA ALA A 253 -7.57 -10.03 -11.13
C ALA A 253 -6.36 -10.97 -11.16
N TYR A 254 -5.18 -10.45 -10.85
CA TYR A 254 -3.95 -11.22 -10.77
C TYR A 254 -4.00 -12.28 -9.66
N PHE A 255 -4.39 -11.89 -8.45
CA PHE A 255 -4.46 -12.79 -7.30
C PHE A 255 -5.48 -13.91 -7.55
N LEU A 256 -6.65 -13.58 -8.06
CA LEU A 256 -7.74 -14.52 -8.20
C LEU A 256 -7.67 -15.37 -9.48
N ASP A 257 -6.73 -15.08 -10.38
CA ASP A 257 -6.67 -15.69 -11.73
C ASP A 257 -8.02 -15.52 -12.47
N ILE A 258 -8.58 -14.30 -12.36
CA ILE A 258 -9.85 -13.91 -12.99
C ILE A 258 -9.58 -12.71 -13.89
N PRO A 259 -9.98 -12.73 -15.18
CA PRO A 259 -9.86 -11.56 -16.04
C PRO A 259 -10.51 -10.31 -15.43
N VAL A 260 -9.87 -9.14 -15.56
CA VAL A 260 -10.33 -7.86 -14.97
C VAL A 260 -11.79 -7.52 -15.34
N ASN A 261 -12.23 -7.89 -16.56
CA ASN A 261 -13.59 -7.65 -17.04
C ASN A 261 -14.63 -8.67 -16.50
N GLN A 262 -14.18 -9.72 -15.82
CA GLN A 262 -15.02 -10.74 -15.17
C GLN A 262 -15.11 -10.56 -13.65
N LEU A 263 -14.26 -9.70 -13.06
CA LEU A 263 -14.42 -9.31 -11.66
C LEU A 263 -15.76 -8.60 -11.45
N PRO A 264 -16.46 -8.85 -10.32
CA PRO A 264 -17.69 -8.15 -10.00
C PRO A 264 -17.46 -6.62 -9.88
N PRO A 265 -18.53 -5.81 -9.87
CA PRO A 265 -18.44 -4.44 -9.38
C PRO A 265 -17.82 -4.44 -7.98
N LEU A 266 -16.89 -3.52 -7.75
CA LEU A 266 -16.20 -3.34 -6.47
C LEU A 266 -16.54 -1.95 -5.93
N VAL A 267 -16.56 -1.81 -4.62
CA VAL A 267 -16.65 -0.52 -3.91
C VAL A 267 -15.55 0.39 -4.43
N SER A 268 -15.95 1.56 -4.92
CA SER A 268 -15.02 2.63 -5.30
C SER A 268 -14.51 3.30 -4.04
N VAL A 269 -13.29 3.84 -4.12
CA VAL A 269 -12.81 4.76 -3.08
C VAL A 269 -13.75 5.96 -2.88
N ASN A 270 -14.54 6.34 -3.89
CA ASN A 270 -15.45 7.49 -3.82
C ASN A 270 -16.80 7.19 -3.20
N ASP A 271 -17.19 5.91 -3.06
CA ASP A 271 -18.38 5.50 -2.32
C ASP A 271 -18.23 5.85 -0.82
#